data_AF-A0A1M6RXX7-F1
#
_entry.id   AF-A0A1M6RXX7-F1
#
_cell.length_a   1.000
_cell.length_b   1.000
_cell.length_c   1.000
_cell.angle_alpha   90.00
_cell.angle_beta   90.00
_cell.angle_gamma   90.00
#
_symmetry.space_group_name_H-M   'P 1'
#
loop_
_entity.id
_entity.type
_entity.pdbx_description
1 polymer ?
#
loop_
_entity_poly.entity_id
_entity_poly.type
_entity_poly.pdbx_seq_one_letter_code
_entity_poly.pdbx_strand_id
1 'polypeptide(L)'
;MRPFNKLQLIGLLLVSSLLLVIHSCAKEEPTSLENPNIDVSEVDNPPIMESGGDGIEDDTKSSSSLTGKTTCDITGTSAPQAGNQYTFTYTTNMSSPTVTWTVLSGAITLVSTSGNSATFQFGSGFSSGSIKAHGMNGTVECSDTISFRQPTISCPQQSCLNILQVEPCIDYQAVLSCANNVSSVDWEYSIGPYSHVSIGSSTNPGGNYAIAKPIYLPTGSWDNYYLWIFADITLTNGSTCTLSKSILLSCGSGGGGNQ
;
A
#
# COMPACT_ATOMS: atom_id res chain seq x y z
N MET A 1 31.06 -59.07 20.60
CA MET A 1 29.72 -59.71 20.53
C MET A 1 28.66 -58.62 20.44
N ARG A 2 27.40 -58.95 20.06
CA ARG A 2 26.22 -58.07 20.13
C ARG A 2 25.64 -58.03 21.58
N PRO A 3 24.63 -57.19 21.93
CA PRO A 3 23.80 -56.28 21.12
C PRO A 3 23.99 -54.78 21.48
N PHE A 4 23.55 -53.77 20.73
CA PHE A 4 22.26 -53.47 20.07
C PHE A 4 21.08 -53.19 21.02
N ASN A 5 20.64 -51.93 21.08
CA ASN A 5 19.31 -51.53 21.55
C ASN A 5 18.69 -50.54 20.53
N LYS A 6 17.37 -50.31 20.57
CA LYS A 6 16.58 -49.68 19.49
C LYS A 6 15.86 -48.38 19.93
N LEU A 7 15.19 -47.74 18.94
CA LEU A 7 14.23 -46.61 19.01
C LEU A 7 14.89 -45.23 19.21
N GLN A 8 14.47 -44.12 18.56
CA GLN A 8 13.40 -43.81 17.57
C GLN A 8 14.05 -43.10 16.32
N LEU A 9 13.49 -42.93 15.10
CA LEU A 9 12.15 -42.54 14.56
C LEU A 9 11.78 -41.07 14.90
N ILE A 10 11.39 -40.13 14.01
CA ILE A 10 11.04 -39.98 12.55
C ILE A 10 11.56 -38.56 12.12
N GLY A 11 11.73 -38.09 10.86
CA GLY A 11 11.35 -38.54 9.49
C GLY A 11 12.52 -38.48 8.47
N LEU A 12 12.40 -38.14 7.17
CA LEU A 12 11.38 -37.48 6.29
C LEU A 12 11.24 -35.95 6.50
N LEU A 13 11.31 -35.07 5.48
CA LEU A 13 11.11 -35.25 4.01
C LEU A 13 11.96 -34.32 3.09
N LEU A 14 11.96 -34.68 1.80
CA LEU A 14 12.51 -34.03 0.59
C LEU A 14 12.65 -32.49 0.55
N VAL A 15 13.80 -32.02 0.06
CA VAL A 15 13.95 -30.68 -0.56
C VAL A 15 13.62 -30.79 -2.05
N SER A 16 12.66 -30.00 -2.53
CA SER A 16 12.29 -29.92 -3.95
C SER A 16 12.62 -28.53 -4.50
N SER A 17 13.65 -28.45 -5.35
CA SER A 17 14.11 -27.18 -5.94
C SER A 17 13.27 -26.83 -7.17
N LEU A 18 12.24 -26.00 -6.99
CA LEU A 18 11.46 -25.44 -8.09
C LEU A 18 12.18 -24.21 -8.68
N LEU A 19 12.56 -24.27 -9.96
CA LEU A 19 13.12 -23.10 -10.65
C LEU A 19 12.03 -22.05 -10.89
N LEU A 20 12.34 -20.78 -10.59
CA LEU A 20 11.49 -19.65 -10.97
C LEU A 20 11.95 -19.06 -12.31
N VAL A 21 11.01 -18.76 -13.20
CA VAL A 21 11.28 -18.20 -14.53
C VAL A 21 11.45 -16.68 -14.44
N ILE A 22 12.54 -16.15 -14.98
CA ILE A 22 12.74 -14.70 -15.12
C ILE A 22 11.93 -14.22 -16.34
N HIS A 23 10.89 -13.41 -16.12
CA HIS A 23 10.26 -12.60 -17.17
C HIS A 23 10.73 -11.15 -17.02
N SER A 24 11.37 -10.62 -18.06
CA SER A 24 11.69 -9.20 -18.16
C SER A 24 10.61 -8.50 -18.97
N CYS A 25 9.95 -7.51 -18.38
CA CYS A 25 9.05 -6.60 -19.08
C CYS A 25 9.69 -5.22 -19.15
N ALA A 26 10.38 -4.94 -20.27
CA ALA A 26 10.65 -3.57 -20.66
C ALA A 26 9.31 -2.87 -20.98
N LYS A 27 9.18 -1.61 -20.54
CA LYS A 27 8.00 -0.78 -20.82
C LYS A 27 8.39 0.28 -21.85
N GLU A 28 7.93 0.12 -23.08
CA GLU A 28 8.04 1.15 -24.12
C GLU A 28 6.78 2.04 -24.11
N GLU A 29 6.97 3.34 -24.34
CA GLU A 29 5.89 4.33 -24.44
C GLU A 29 5.44 4.49 -25.90
N PRO A 30 4.13 4.60 -26.17
CA PRO A 30 3.63 5.21 -27.39
C PRO A 30 3.43 6.72 -27.18
N THR A 31 4.27 7.54 -27.81
CA THR A 31 3.97 8.96 -28.05
C THR A 31 2.94 9.10 -29.18
N SER A 32 2.17 10.19 -29.16
CA SER A 32 1.36 10.61 -30.32
C SER A 32 1.38 12.12 -30.49
N LEU A 33 1.54 12.58 -31.74
CA LEU A 33 1.60 13.98 -32.11
C LEU A 33 0.21 14.53 -32.51
N GLU A 34 0.09 15.85 -32.39
CA GLU A 34 -0.51 16.80 -33.37
C GLU A 34 -0.58 16.31 -34.85
N ASN A 35 -1.46 16.78 -35.74
CA ASN A 35 -2.51 17.83 -35.78
C ASN A 35 -3.42 17.51 -37.04
N PRO A 36 -4.07 18.46 -37.76
CA PRO A 36 -5.05 19.51 -37.42
C PRO A 36 -6.40 19.41 -38.20
N ASN A 37 -7.31 20.37 -37.95
CA ASN A 37 -8.34 20.95 -38.85
C ASN A 37 -9.31 20.07 -39.67
N ILE A 38 -10.62 20.29 -39.43
CA ILE A 38 -11.54 20.84 -40.46
C ILE A 38 -12.32 22.01 -39.83
N ASP A 39 -12.51 23.08 -40.59
CA ASP A 39 -13.27 24.30 -40.26
C ASP A 39 -14.67 24.27 -40.92
N VAL A 40 -15.65 24.99 -40.37
CA VAL A 40 -16.57 25.92 -41.07
C VAL A 40 -17.43 26.65 -40.02
N SER A 41 -17.01 27.88 -39.73
CA SER A 41 -17.78 29.15 -39.76
C SER A 41 -19.14 29.33 -39.02
N GLU A 42 -19.36 30.60 -38.65
CA GLU A 42 -20.46 31.19 -37.87
C GLU A 42 -21.83 31.31 -38.61
N VAL A 43 -22.88 31.62 -37.85
CA VAL A 43 -23.92 32.67 -38.06
C VAL A 43 -24.88 32.55 -36.85
N ASP A 44 -24.75 33.42 -35.84
CA ASP A 44 -25.33 34.78 -35.69
C ASP A 44 -26.80 34.77 -35.22
N ASN A 45 -27.18 35.74 -34.39
CA ASN A 45 -28.32 35.66 -33.48
C ASN A 45 -29.06 37.00 -33.32
N PRO A 46 -30.39 37.06 -33.56
CA PRO A 46 -31.23 38.16 -33.10
C PRO A 46 -32.23 37.73 -31.99
N PRO A 47 -32.47 38.57 -30.96
CA PRO A 47 -33.58 38.40 -30.01
C PRO A 47 -34.89 39.00 -30.57
N ILE A 48 -36.03 38.86 -29.85
CA ILE A 48 -37.01 39.95 -29.54
C ILE A 48 -38.25 39.45 -28.75
N MET A 49 -38.49 40.11 -27.60
CA MET A 49 -39.73 40.48 -26.88
C MET A 49 -40.90 39.51 -26.58
N GLU A 50 -41.64 39.91 -25.53
CA GLU A 50 -42.91 39.36 -25.04
C GLU A 50 -44.12 39.79 -25.88
N SER A 51 -45.21 39.00 -25.81
CA SER A 51 -46.59 39.51 -25.73
C SER A 51 -47.49 38.44 -25.12
N GLY A 52 -48.56 38.84 -24.42
CA GLY A 52 -49.49 37.94 -23.73
C GLY A 52 -50.84 37.74 -24.43
N GLY A 53 -51.66 36.84 -23.89
CA GLY A 53 -53.05 36.62 -24.31
C GLY A 53 -53.65 35.36 -23.67
N ASP A 54 -54.89 35.45 -23.18
CA ASP A 54 -55.63 34.32 -22.62
C ASP A 54 -56.09 33.31 -23.69
N GLY A 55 -56.19 32.04 -23.30
CA GLY A 55 -56.78 30.99 -24.14
C GLY A 55 -56.82 29.64 -23.41
N ILE A 56 -58.02 29.21 -22.99
CA ILE A 56 -58.25 27.86 -22.47
C ILE A 56 -58.70 26.99 -23.65
N GLU A 57 -57.99 25.89 -23.91
CA GLU A 57 -58.61 24.63 -24.32
C GLU A 57 -57.68 23.45 -23.98
N ASP A 58 -58.28 22.27 -23.80
CA ASP A 58 -57.66 21.12 -23.15
C ASP A 58 -57.16 20.10 -24.17
N ASP A 59 -55.86 19.79 -24.18
CA ASP A 59 -55.32 18.73 -25.03
C ASP A 59 -54.07 18.03 -24.44
N THR A 60 -54.34 16.97 -23.67
CA THR A 60 -53.53 15.75 -23.46
C THR A 60 -51.99 15.88 -23.52
N LYS A 61 -51.38 16.85 -22.85
CA LYS A 61 -49.92 16.92 -22.74
C LYS A 61 -49.44 15.87 -21.73
N SER A 62 -48.83 14.79 -22.24
CA SER A 62 -48.28 13.69 -21.45
C SER A 62 -47.57 14.18 -20.18
N SER A 63 -47.93 13.57 -19.04
CA SER A 63 -47.11 13.64 -17.84
C SER A 63 -45.75 13.02 -18.15
N SER A 64 -44.79 13.85 -18.54
CA SER A 64 -43.39 13.48 -18.67
C SER A 64 -42.87 13.24 -17.26
N SER A 65 -43.10 12.02 -16.77
CA SER A 65 -42.67 11.62 -15.44
C SER A 65 -41.17 11.85 -15.32
N LEU A 66 -40.79 12.84 -14.51
CA LEU A 66 -39.44 12.96 -13.99
C LEU A 66 -39.23 11.82 -12.99
N THR A 67 -39.09 10.61 -13.52
CA THR A 67 -38.63 9.42 -12.81
C THR A 67 -37.21 9.70 -12.35
N GLY A 68 -37.11 10.30 -11.16
CA GLY A 68 -35.84 10.62 -10.52
C GLY A 68 -34.95 9.38 -10.53
N LYS A 69 -33.77 9.51 -11.13
CA LYS A 69 -32.84 8.41 -11.35
C LYS A 69 -32.66 7.62 -10.05
N THR A 70 -32.86 6.30 -10.12
CA THR A 70 -32.58 5.42 -8.99
C THR A 70 -31.09 5.50 -8.65
N THR A 71 -30.79 5.77 -7.39
CA THR A 71 -29.42 5.83 -6.86
C THR A 71 -29.27 4.84 -5.72
N CYS A 72 -28.04 4.34 -5.55
CA CYS A 72 -27.67 3.52 -4.42
C CYS A 72 -26.15 3.59 -4.18
N ASP A 73 -25.74 3.31 -2.94
CA ASP A 73 -24.35 3.41 -2.46
C ASP A 73 -24.15 2.50 -1.23
N ILE A 74 -22.96 1.91 -1.10
CA ILE A 74 -22.55 1.06 0.04
C ILE A 74 -21.74 1.87 1.05
N THR A 75 -22.41 2.25 2.14
CA THR A 75 -21.78 2.95 3.26
C THR A 75 -21.16 1.97 4.27
N GLY A 76 -20.00 2.32 4.85
CA GLY A 76 -19.27 1.48 5.81
C GLY A 76 -17.82 1.94 5.99
N THR A 77 -16.93 1.04 6.44
CA THR A 77 -15.49 1.34 6.50
C THR A 77 -14.83 1.22 5.11
N SER A 78 -14.00 2.18 4.74
CA SER A 78 -13.14 2.10 3.55
C SER A 78 -11.85 1.29 3.79
N ALA A 79 -11.48 1.06 5.06
CA ALA A 79 -10.24 0.41 5.47
C ALA A 79 -10.48 -0.74 6.48
N PRO A 80 -11.13 -1.85 6.07
CA PRO A 80 -11.31 -3.01 6.91
C PRO A 80 -9.98 -3.72 7.19
N GLN A 81 -9.71 -4.02 8.46
CA GLN A 81 -8.53 -4.77 8.90
C GLN A 81 -8.78 -6.28 8.82
N ALA A 82 -7.72 -7.04 8.52
CA ALA A 82 -7.75 -8.50 8.54
C ALA A 82 -8.10 -9.05 9.95
N GLY A 83 -8.91 -10.11 9.99
CA GLY A 83 -9.39 -10.72 11.24
C GLY A 83 -10.63 -10.07 11.86
N ASN A 84 -11.01 -8.86 11.45
CA ASN A 84 -12.14 -8.12 12.04
C ASN A 84 -13.45 -8.29 11.26
N GLN A 85 -14.57 -7.98 11.92
CA GLN A 85 -15.89 -7.87 11.29
C GLN A 85 -16.32 -6.42 11.15
N TYR A 86 -16.99 -6.09 10.04
CA TYR A 86 -17.57 -4.77 9.79
C TYR A 86 -18.94 -4.89 9.15
N THR A 87 -19.86 -4.00 9.55
CA THR A 87 -21.19 -3.86 8.96
C THR A 87 -21.19 -2.78 7.90
N PHE A 88 -21.82 -3.07 6.77
CA PHE A 88 -22.06 -2.15 5.65
C PHE A 88 -23.56 -1.97 5.46
N THR A 89 -23.96 -0.81 4.94
CA THR A 89 -25.37 -0.45 4.75
C THR A 89 -25.60 0.08 3.34
N TYR A 90 -26.52 -0.59 2.63
CA TYR A 90 -27.01 -0.19 1.32
C TYR A 90 -27.99 0.96 1.46
N THR A 91 -27.59 2.14 0.99
CA THR A 91 -28.45 3.31 0.91
C THR A 91 -29.04 3.41 -0.50
N THR A 92 -30.27 3.92 -0.63
CA THR A 92 -30.94 4.11 -1.91
C THR A 92 -32.13 5.07 -1.77
N ASN A 93 -32.60 5.65 -2.88
CA ASN A 93 -33.87 6.36 -2.97
C ASN A 93 -35.09 5.44 -3.29
N MET A 94 -34.90 4.12 -3.46
CA MET A 94 -36.01 3.17 -3.53
C MET A 94 -36.72 3.05 -2.17
N SER A 95 -38.05 3.05 -2.18
CA SER A 95 -38.84 2.59 -1.04
C SER A 95 -38.67 1.08 -0.84
N SER A 96 -38.57 0.64 0.41
CA SER A 96 -38.60 -0.78 0.84
C SER A 96 -37.91 -1.80 -0.10
N PRO A 97 -36.62 -1.62 -0.45
CA PRO A 97 -35.93 -2.54 -1.35
C PRO A 97 -35.68 -3.91 -0.71
N THR A 98 -35.79 -4.97 -1.49
CA THR A 98 -35.18 -6.27 -1.15
C THR A 98 -33.70 -6.20 -1.52
N VAL A 99 -32.78 -6.34 -0.56
CA VAL A 99 -31.33 -6.18 -0.77
C VAL A 99 -30.62 -7.53 -0.70
N THR A 100 -29.91 -7.88 -1.78
CA THR A 100 -29.00 -9.02 -1.86
C THR A 100 -27.55 -8.55 -1.73
N TRP A 101 -26.75 -9.28 -0.94
CA TRP A 101 -25.34 -8.99 -0.70
C TRP A 101 -24.45 -10.14 -1.18
N THR A 102 -23.39 -9.81 -1.91
CA THR A 102 -22.50 -10.80 -2.56
C THR A 102 -21.04 -10.43 -2.33
N VAL A 103 -20.22 -11.37 -1.85
CA VAL A 103 -18.76 -11.23 -1.91
C VAL A 103 -18.31 -11.48 -3.35
N LEU A 104 -17.61 -10.52 -3.95
CA LEU A 104 -17.07 -10.65 -5.30
C LEU A 104 -15.62 -11.16 -5.29
N SER A 105 -14.81 -10.72 -4.33
CA SER A 105 -13.39 -11.08 -4.26
C SER A 105 -12.77 -10.90 -2.87
N GLY A 106 -11.62 -11.53 -2.66
CA GLY A 106 -10.82 -11.42 -1.43
C GLY A 106 -11.19 -12.44 -0.35
N ALA A 107 -10.42 -12.45 0.73
CA ALA A 107 -10.72 -13.25 1.93
C ALA A 107 -11.80 -12.54 2.77
N ILE A 108 -13.03 -12.51 2.24
CA ILE A 108 -14.21 -11.91 2.88
C ILE A 108 -15.33 -12.97 2.95
N THR A 109 -16.04 -13.03 4.08
CA THR A 109 -17.20 -13.92 4.26
C THR A 109 -18.40 -13.10 4.75
N LEU A 110 -19.56 -13.26 4.12
CA LEU A 110 -20.83 -12.71 4.63
C LEU A 110 -21.24 -13.48 5.91
N VAL A 111 -21.42 -12.76 7.01
CA VAL A 111 -21.75 -13.33 8.33
C VAL A 111 -23.25 -13.27 8.59
N SER A 112 -23.87 -12.12 8.29
CA SER A 112 -25.31 -11.91 8.48
C SER A 112 -25.84 -10.76 7.64
N THR A 113 -27.14 -10.76 7.39
CA THR A 113 -27.90 -9.67 6.76
C THR A 113 -29.06 -9.26 7.66
N SER A 114 -29.42 -7.97 7.65
CA SER A 114 -30.57 -7.44 8.38
C SER A 114 -31.10 -6.20 7.66
N GLY A 115 -32.24 -6.33 6.97
CA GLY A 115 -32.77 -5.29 6.10
C GLY A 115 -31.75 -4.84 5.06
N ASN A 116 -31.45 -3.54 5.04
CA ASN A 116 -30.48 -2.94 4.12
C ASN A 116 -29.01 -3.13 4.54
N SER A 117 -28.71 -3.75 5.69
CA SER A 117 -27.35 -3.89 6.21
C SER A 117 -26.84 -5.32 6.18
N ALA A 118 -25.52 -5.48 6.06
CA ALA A 118 -24.83 -6.77 6.08
C ALA A 118 -23.50 -6.69 6.82
N THR A 119 -23.21 -7.70 7.65
CA THR A 119 -21.95 -7.84 8.38
C THR A 119 -21.06 -8.84 7.68
N PHE A 120 -19.81 -8.45 7.44
CA PHE A 120 -18.80 -9.29 6.79
C PHE A 120 -17.60 -9.50 7.71
N GLN A 121 -17.08 -10.72 7.72
CA GLN A 121 -15.82 -11.10 8.32
C GLN A 121 -14.72 -10.97 7.28
N PHE A 122 -13.68 -10.21 7.61
CA PHE A 122 -12.45 -10.15 6.83
C PHE A 122 -11.49 -11.18 7.43
N GLY A 123 -11.00 -12.11 6.61
CA GLY A 123 -10.13 -13.20 7.05
C GLY A 123 -8.76 -12.70 7.52
N SER A 124 -8.00 -13.54 8.21
CA SER A 124 -6.62 -13.21 8.63
C SER A 124 -5.67 -12.99 7.44
N GLY A 125 -5.90 -13.67 6.32
CA GLY A 125 -5.17 -13.47 5.05
C GLY A 125 -5.77 -12.39 4.14
N PHE A 126 -6.63 -11.51 4.66
CA PHE A 126 -7.23 -10.45 3.85
C PHE A 126 -6.23 -9.31 3.55
N SER A 127 -6.03 -9.03 2.26
CA SER A 127 -5.19 -7.94 1.76
C SER A 127 -5.94 -7.00 0.80
N SER A 128 -6.89 -7.54 0.04
CA SER A 128 -7.80 -6.79 -0.84
C SER A 128 -9.04 -7.66 -1.13
N GLY A 129 -10.10 -7.02 -1.61
CA GLY A 129 -11.34 -7.70 -2.00
C GLY A 129 -12.45 -6.72 -2.35
N SER A 130 -13.66 -7.22 -2.59
CA SER A 130 -14.82 -6.38 -2.90
C SER A 130 -16.14 -7.08 -2.59
N ILE A 131 -17.15 -6.28 -2.25
CA ILE A 131 -18.52 -6.73 -2.00
C ILE A 131 -19.49 -5.92 -2.85
N LYS A 132 -20.55 -6.58 -3.32
CA LYS A 132 -21.65 -6.00 -4.08
C LYS A 132 -22.93 -6.01 -3.26
N ALA A 133 -23.70 -4.94 -3.33
CA ALA A 133 -25.08 -4.88 -2.88
C ALA A 133 -25.98 -4.62 -4.09
N HIS A 134 -27.11 -5.31 -4.16
CA HIS A 134 -28.11 -5.18 -5.23
C HIS A 134 -29.49 -5.10 -4.58
N GLY A 135 -30.14 -3.95 -4.72
CA GLY A 135 -31.49 -3.71 -4.23
C GLY A 135 -32.50 -3.75 -5.36
N MET A 136 -33.68 -4.33 -5.09
CA MET A 136 -34.80 -4.37 -6.01
C MET A 136 -36.11 -3.96 -5.32
N ASN A 137 -36.95 -3.18 -6.01
CA ASN A 137 -38.37 -3.06 -5.72
C ASN A 137 -39.17 -3.10 -7.04
N GLY A 138 -39.91 -4.20 -7.26
CA GLY A 138 -40.64 -4.45 -8.50
C GLY A 138 -39.71 -4.52 -9.71
N THR A 139 -39.89 -3.60 -10.65
CA THR A 139 -39.03 -3.43 -11.85
C THR A 139 -37.89 -2.43 -11.65
N VAL A 140 -37.80 -1.78 -10.50
CA VAL A 140 -36.73 -0.83 -10.17
C VAL A 140 -35.61 -1.59 -9.48
N GLU A 141 -34.39 -1.47 -9.98
CA GLU A 141 -33.19 -2.05 -9.38
C GLU A 141 -32.04 -1.05 -9.34
N CYS A 142 -31.11 -1.26 -8.40
CA CYS A 142 -29.82 -0.56 -8.38
C CYS A 142 -28.78 -1.43 -7.68
N SER A 143 -27.53 -1.42 -8.16
CA SER A 143 -26.43 -2.07 -7.46
C SER A 143 -25.17 -1.22 -7.42
N ASP A 144 -24.48 -1.28 -6.29
CA ASP A 144 -23.17 -0.66 -6.06
C ASP A 144 -22.13 -1.73 -5.64
N THR A 145 -20.84 -1.40 -5.68
CA THR A 145 -19.73 -2.31 -5.34
C THR A 145 -18.56 -1.56 -4.72
N ILE A 146 -18.47 -1.60 -3.40
CA ILE A 146 -17.31 -1.11 -2.66
C ILE A 146 -16.14 -2.09 -2.81
N SER A 147 -14.96 -1.55 -3.09
CA SER A 147 -13.72 -2.29 -3.28
C SER A 147 -12.67 -1.85 -2.26
N PHE A 148 -12.02 -2.82 -1.64
CA PHE A 148 -11.09 -2.64 -0.53
C PHE A 148 -9.67 -2.99 -0.98
N ARG A 149 -8.71 -2.14 -0.59
CA ARG A 149 -7.28 -2.43 -0.69
C ARG A 149 -6.64 -2.02 0.63
N GLN A 150 -5.92 -2.93 1.28
CA GLN A 150 -4.96 -2.51 2.29
C GLN A 150 -3.84 -1.69 1.61
N PRO A 151 -3.23 -0.73 2.31
CA PRO A 151 -2.04 -0.07 1.80
C PRO A 151 -0.97 -1.12 1.51
N THR A 152 -0.37 -1.08 0.32
CA THR A 152 0.71 -1.99 -0.05
C THR A 152 1.93 -1.70 0.82
N ILE A 153 2.15 -2.56 1.81
CA ILE A 153 3.35 -2.52 2.66
C ILE A 153 4.55 -2.91 1.80
N SER A 154 5.41 -1.94 1.53
CA SER A 154 6.64 -2.07 0.75
C SER A 154 7.84 -1.60 1.57
N CYS A 155 9.02 -2.13 1.26
CA CYS A 155 10.27 -1.66 1.83
C CYS A 155 10.46 -0.14 1.61
N PRO A 156 11.01 0.60 2.59
CA PRO A 156 11.45 1.97 2.39
C PRO A 156 12.45 2.08 1.24
N GLN A 157 12.54 3.25 0.60
CA GLN A 157 13.49 3.46 -0.50
C GLN A 157 14.92 3.62 0.03
N GLN A 158 15.92 3.33 -0.80
CA GLN A 158 17.34 3.46 -0.43
C GLN A 158 17.76 4.91 -0.05
N SER A 159 16.98 5.90 -0.50
CA SER A 159 17.05 7.32 -0.13
C SER A 159 16.63 7.63 1.31
N CYS A 160 15.79 6.78 1.92
CA CYS A 160 15.34 6.93 3.31
C CYS A 160 16.45 6.65 4.33
N LEU A 161 17.40 5.77 3.99
CA LEU A 161 18.57 5.49 4.82
C LEU A 161 19.59 6.63 4.67
N ASN A 162 20.07 7.15 5.78
CA ASN A 162 21.08 8.20 5.86
C ASN A 162 22.13 7.88 6.91
N ILE A 163 23.37 8.29 6.64
CA ILE A 163 24.52 8.18 7.54
C ILE A 163 24.89 9.60 7.93
N LEU A 164 25.05 9.84 9.23
CA LEU A 164 25.42 11.12 9.82
C LEU A 164 26.80 10.98 10.44
N GLN A 165 27.75 11.80 9.99
CA GLN A 165 29.05 11.93 10.62
C GLN A 165 28.91 12.93 11.76
N VAL A 166 29.02 12.46 13.00
CA VAL A 166 28.88 13.28 14.21
C VAL A 166 30.25 13.83 14.62
N GLU A 167 31.25 12.95 14.68
CA GLU A 167 32.65 13.32 14.85
C GLU A 167 33.50 12.57 13.80
N PRO A 168 34.27 13.28 12.95
CA PRO A 168 35.06 12.64 11.88
C PRO A 168 35.92 11.49 12.41
N CYS A 169 35.76 10.31 11.81
CA CYS A 169 36.53 9.10 12.14
C CYS A 169 36.36 8.55 13.57
N ILE A 170 35.41 9.08 14.35
CA ILE A 170 35.21 8.75 15.78
C ILE A 170 33.76 8.33 16.06
N ASP A 171 32.76 9.12 15.61
CA ASP A 171 31.33 8.86 15.83
C ASP A 171 30.55 9.00 14.52
N TYR A 172 29.95 7.88 14.10
CA TYR A 172 28.97 7.82 13.03
C TYR A 172 27.63 7.29 13.56
N GLN A 173 26.54 7.88 13.07
CA GLN A 173 25.17 7.44 13.32
C GLN A 173 24.49 7.12 11.99
N ALA A 174 23.43 6.32 12.02
CA ALA A 174 22.55 6.13 10.88
C ALA A 174 21.09 6.30 11.29
N VAL A 175 20.31 6.81 10.34
CA VAL A 175 18.88 7.10 10.50
C VAL A 175 18.16 6.60 9.25
N LEU A 176 17.12 5.81 9.46
CA LEU A 176 16.13 5.44 8.44
C LEU A 176 14.89 6.31 8.68
N SER A 177 14.79 7.40 7.92
CA SER A 177 13.60 8.25 7.85
C SER A 177 12.55 7.62 6.93
N CYS A 178 11.38 8.26 6.76
CA CYS A 178 10.32 7.82 5.83
C CYS A 178 9.89 6.33 5.93
N ALA A 179 10.09 5.72 7.10
CA ALA A 179 9.93 4.28 7.34
C ALA A 179 8.53 3.93 7.85
N ASN A 180 7.52 4.16 7.02
CA ASN A 180 6.13 3.80 7.31
C ASN A 180 5.94 2.27 7.29
N ASN A 181 5.11 1.73 8.17
CA ASN A 181 4.83 0.29 8.28
C ASN A 181 6.06 -0.61 8.55
N VAL A 182 7.11 -0.04 9.14
CA VAL A 182 8.20 -0.80 9.78
C VAL A 182 7.78 -1.19 11.21
N SER A 183 8.24 -2.35 11.68
CA SER A 183 8.09 -2.84 13.05
C SER A 183 9.40 -2.72 13.83
N SER A 184 10.52 -3.13 13.21
CA SER A 184 11.88 -2.98 13.73
C SER A 184 12.88 -2.77 12.61
N VAL A 185 14.02 -2.16 12.95
CA VAL A 185 15.23 -2.15 12.12
C VAL A 185 16.39 -2.67 12.97
N ASP A 186 17.01 -3.74 12.51
CA ASP A 186 18.28 -4.25 13.02
C ASP A 186 19.43 -3.62 12.22
N TRP A 187 20.46 -3.16 12.93
CA TRP A 187 21.53 -2.35 12.36
C TRP A 187 22.87 -3.08 12.37
N GLU A 188 23.58 -3.03 11.24
CA GLU A 188 24.93 -3.59 11.10
C GLU A 188 25.87 -2.65 10.33
N TYR A 189 27.18 -2.83 10.47
CA TYR A 189 28.16 -2.16 9.61
C TYR A 189 29.24 -3.11 9.08
N SER A 190 29.85 -2.69 7.96
CA SER A 190 31.06 -3.31 7.40
C SER A 190 32.09 -2.22 7.07
N ILE A 191 33.35 -2.47 7.42
CA ILE A 191 34.50 -1.60 7.13
C ILE A 191 35.79 -2.43 7.05
N GLY A 192 36.43 -2.43 5.88
CA GLY A 192 37.66 -3.22 5.66
C GLY A 192 37.47 -4.71 5.96
N PRO A 193 38.19 -5.30 6.94
CA PRO A 193 38.03 -6.70 7.33
C PRO A 193 36.83 -6.96 8.25
N TYR A 194 36.21 -5.92 8.82
CA TYR A 194 35.02 -6.03 9.64
C TYR A 194 33.79 -6.10 8.73
N SER A 195 32.96 -7.13 8.89
CA SER A 195 31.82 -7.39 8.01
C SER A 195 30.62 -7.81 8.83
N HIS A 196 29.45 -7.21 8.58
CA HIS A 196 28.18 -7.50 9.25
C HIS A 196 28.31 -7.47 10.79
N VAL A 197 28.95 -6.41 11.31
CA VAL A 197 29.10 -6.17 12.74
C VAL A 197 27.83 -5.53 13.26
N SER A 198 27.02 -6.31 13.99
CA SER A 198 25.76 -5.84 14.56
C SER A 198 25.96 -4.75 15.61
N ILE A 199 25.10 -3.73 15.54
CA ILE A 199 25.06 -2.54 16.39
C ILE A 199 23.82 -2.57 17.32
N GLY A 200 22.86 -3.44 17.00
CA GLY A 200 21.62 -3.69 17.75
C GLY A 200 20.36 -3.20 17.04
N SER A 201 19.22 -3.47 17.67
CA SER A 201 17.88 -3.20 17.13
C SER A 201 17.36 -1.80 17.48
N SER A 202 16.42 -1.31 16.68
CA SER A 202 15.64 -0.10 16.96
C SER A 202 14.16 -0.31 16.62
N THR A 203 13.28 0.29 17.42
CA THR A 203 11.82 0.27 17.23
C THR A 203 11.27 1.68 17.44
N ASN A 204 10.55 2.23 16.46
CA ASN A 204 9.89 3.53 16.61
C ASN A 204 8.60 3.63 15.78
N PRO A 205 7.41 3.59 16.40
CA PRO A 205 6.14 3.74 15.68
C PRO A 205 5.96 5.11 15.00
N GLY A 206 6.81 6.10 15.31
CA GLY A 206 6.86 7.41 14.64
C GLY A 206 7.62 7.45 13.30
N GLY A 207 8.05 6.30 12.75
CA GLY A 207 8.57 6.21 11.37
C GLY A 207 9.98 6.77 11.13
N ASN A 208 10.71 7.12 12.21
CA ASN A 208 12.12 7.51 12.17
C ASN A 208 12.93 6.57 13.06
N TYR A 209 13.71 5.68 12.45
CA TYR A 209 14.53 4.69 13.15
C TYR A 209 15.97 5.18 13.17
N ALA A 210 16.65 5.03 14.29
CA ALA A 210 18.05 5.41 14.44
C ALA A 210 18.79 4.35 15.25
N ILE A 211 20.11 4.25 15.03
CA ILE A 211 20.96 3.37 15.83
C ILE A 211 20.96 3.84 17.28
N ALA A 212 20.70 2.95 18.23
CA ALA A 212 20.61 3.27 19.66
C ALA A 212 21.96 3.62 20.33
N LYS A 213 23.08 3.55 19.59
CA LYS A 213 24.46 3.82 20.04
C LYS A 213 25.29 4.38 18.86
N PRO A 214 26.27 5.25 19.11
CA PRO A 214 27.31 5.59 18.14
C PRO A 214 28.02 4.36 17.55
N ILE A 215 28.39 4.44 16.28
CA ILE A 215 29.32 3.50 15.65
C ILE A 215 30.74 4.00 15.91
N TYR A 216 31.35 3.44 16.96
CA TYR A 216 32.78 3.58 17.19
C TYR A 216 33.55 2.68 16.22
N LEU A 217 34.37 3.28 15.35
CA LEU A 217 35.23 2.53 14.45
C LEU A 217 36.33 1.78 15.24
N PRO A 218 36.71 0.55 14.86
CA PRO A 218 37.85 -0.15 15.47
C PRO A 218 39.17 0.63 15.29
N THR A 219 40.14 0.46 16.18
CA THR A 219 41.40 1.21 16.14
C THR A 219 42.22 0.90 14.89
N GLY A 220 42.41 1.91 14.02
CA GLY A 220 43.17 1.81 12.77
C GLY A 220 43.18 3.12 11.99
N SER A 221 43.88 3.15 10.86
CA SER A 221 43.71 4.20 9.85
C SER A 221 42.69 3.73 8.82
N TRP A 222 41.58 4.48 8.71
CA TRP A 222 40.46 4.17 7.80
C TRP A 222 40.44 5.07 6.56
N ASP A 223 41.56 5.69 6.23
CA ASP A 223 41.66 6.55 5.04
C ASP A 223 41.39 5.76 3.75
N ASN A 224 40.47 6.27 2.93
CA ASN A 224 39.98 5.66 1.69
C ASN A 224 39.20 4.33 1.87
N TYR A 225 38.77 3.99 3.08
CA TYR A 225 37.83 2.89 3.32
C TYR A 225 36.38 3.36 3.18
N TYR A 226 35.51 2.50 2.65
CA TYR A 226 34.06 2.71 2.74
C TYR A 226 33.53 2.12 4.05
N LEU A 227 32.88 2.97 4.86
CA LEU A 227 31.97 2.50 5.91
C LEU A 227 30.63 2.21 5.26
N TRP A 228 30.22 0.94 5.25
CA TRP A 228 28.90 0.49 4.85
C TRP A 228 28.01 0.30 6.07
N ILE A 229 26.81 0.86 6.04
CA ILE A 229 25.75 0.61 7.01
C ILE A 229 24.65 -0.20 6.34
N PHE A 230 24.19 -1.24 7.03
CA PHE A 230 23.06 -2.07 6.66
C PHE A 230 21.92 -1.84 7.66
N ALA A 231 20.71 -1.77 7.13
CA ALA A 231 19.46 -1.68 7.88
C ALA A 231 18.60 -2.87 7.45
N ASP A 232 18.49 -3.87 8.31
CA ASP A 232 17.64 -5.04 8.12
C ASP A 232 16.27 -4.76 8.72
N ILE A 233 15.29 -4.56 7.86
CA ILE A 233 13.99 -3.99 8.18
C ILE A 233 12.97 -5.11 8.27
N THR A 234 12.29 -5.23 9.40
CA THR A 234 11.09 -6.06 9.54
C THR A 234 9.85 -5.17 9.44
N LEU A 235 9.01 -5.42 8.44
CA LEU A 235 7.76 -4.68 8.21
C LEU A 235 6.62 -5.20 9.12
N THR A 236 5.57 -4.41 9.33
CA THR A 236 4.45 -4.75 10.24
C THR A 236 3.62 -5.94 9.80
N ASN A 237 3.79 -6.42 8.56
CA ASN A 237 3.22 -7.68 8.06
C ASN A 237 4.15 -8.90 8.25
N GLY A 238 5.32 -8.73 8.87
CA GLY A 238 6.32 -9.78 9.09
C GLY A 238 7.24 -10.08 7.90
N SER A 239 7.09 -9.38 6.77
CA SER A 239 8.06 -9.46 5.66
C SER A 239 9.32 -8.63 5.95
N THR A 240 10.47 -9.07 5.43
CA THR A 240 11.78 -8.46 5.70
C THR A 240 12.49 -7.98 4.44
N CYS A 241 13.38 -6.99 4.59
CA CYS A 241 14.26 -6.51 3.53
C CYS A 241 15.42 -5.65 4.05
N THR A 242 16.55 -5.69 3.34
CA THR A 242 17.77 -4.94 3.68
C THR A 242 17.89 -3.68 2.83
N LEU A 243 18.31 -2.57 3.44
CA LEU A 243 18.84 -1.39 2.75
C LEU A 243 20.31 -1.19 3.13
N SER A 244 21.14 -0.73 2.19
CA SER A 244 22.56 -0.46 2.45
C SER A 244 23.04 0.86 1.86
N LYS A 245 23.83 1.60 2.64
CA LYS A 245 24.41 2.89 2.24
C LYS A 245 25.85 2.95 2.68
N SER A 246 26.68 3.68 1.94
CA SER A 246 28.09 3.84 2.26
C SER A 246 28.54 5.29 2.24
N ILE A 247 29.56 5.60 3.05
CA ILE A 247 30.36 6.82 2.94
C ILE A 247 31.83 6.45 2.77
N LEU A 248 32.56 7.23 1.97
CA LEU A 248 34.03 7.14 1.90
C LEU A 248 34.61 7.89 3.09
N LEU A 249 35.53 7.26 3.82
CA LEU A 249 36.19 7.85 4.97
C LEU A 249 37.52 8.49 4.60
N SER A 250 37.78 9.68 5.12
CA SER A 250 39.04 10.43 4.97
C SER A 250 39.78 10.51 6.31
N CYS A 251 40.12 9.34 6.86
CA CYS A 251 40.75 9.19 8.18
C CYS A 251 42.29 9.19 8.13
N GLY A 252 42.87 9.86 7.13
CA GLY A 252 44.31 10.07 7.02
C GLY A 252 44.88 10.87 8.19
N SER A 253 46.11 10.57 8.57
CA SER A 253 46.79 11.21 9.71
C SER A 253 47.18 12.66 9.39
N GLY A 254 46.24 13.58 9.60
CA GLY A 254 46.35 15.01 9.31
C GLY A 254 47.35 15.78 10.17
N GLY A 255 48.65 15.60 9.92
CA GLY A 255 49.71 16.55 10.26
C GLY A 255 50.15 16.60 11.72
N GLY A 256 51.31 16.00 12.02
CA GLY A 256 52.13 16.47 13.15
C GLY A 256 52.69 17.85 12.81
N GLY A 257 52.27 18.90 13.52
CA GLY A 257 52.52 20.26 13.06
C GLY A 257 52.12 21.39 14.01
N ASN A 258 52.45 21.28 15.30
CA ASN A 258 52.98 22.40 16.11
C ASN A 258 53.45 21.89 17.49
N GLN A 259 54.68 22.27 17.84
CA GLN A 259 55.19 22.38 19.21
C GLN A 259 55.18 23.85 19.61
#